data_AF-A0A176YBL7-F1
#
_entry.id   AF-A0A176YBL7-F1
#
_cell.length_a   1.000
_cell.length_b   1.000
_cell.length_c   1.000
_cell.angle_alpha   90.00
_cell.angle_beta   90.00
_cell.angle_gamma   90.00
#
_symmetry.space_group_name_H-M   'P 1'
#
loop_
_entity.id
_entity.type
_entity.pdbx_description
1 polymer ?
#
loop_
_entity_poly.entity_id
_entity_poly.type
_entity_poly.pdbx_seq_one_letter_code
_entity_poly.pdbx_strand_id
1 'polypeptide(L)'
;MKNTGDGFLAEFPSAVEAVRAAIQFQARINELAIGDAEESRILFRVGLNIGDVIVEAHDIFGDGVNIAARLEGIAEPGGICISQTVFNHARNKVAFDVEEAGEQILKNIARPVHVYRIIIDPVRRTATPKPDVPALSLPDKPSVAVLPLTNMSGDPEQEFVSDGIAEDVITALSRYPSLFVIARNSSFTYKGRAVDVRQVGRELGVRYVLEGSVRKAGNRIRVTAQLIEAATSNHVWAERYDRDLADVFAMQDELTEALTTALAPAIADAELRRAMRRPPGSLDAWAAYQRGLWHLSKATADDDETAEKFFRQAIELDPTFGGSYSALALYQLQAAALYQKIDLRDAQHSAETLARRAVALDGADAEARSCLGWALQARGEAYDALAEIEQALSMSPNLAIAHGHRGATLIFARRPKEGLAALNACLRFDPRDPYLAVRLLHIACGHYFCGEYEASIEAAKRLILSYPEFPMIYRWSAAALGQLGRTTEAKEELEKAISRAPGAFDMYVRKRAPWFRPEDHAHLVEGLCKAGWKG
;
A
#
# COMPACT_ATOMS: atom_id res chain seq x y z
N MET A 1 55.77 -13.19 13.87
CA MET A 1 55.58 -11.88 14.53
C MET A 1 56.89 -11.10 14.40
N LYS A 2 56.84 -9.84 13.96
CA LYS A 2 58.00 -8.95 13.80
C LYS A 2 57.81 -7.73 14.70
N ASN A 3 58.84 -7.33 15.45
CA ASN A 3 58.80 -6.10 16.24
C ASN A 3 59.20 -4.90 15.37
N THR A 4 58.48 -3.79 15.51
CA THR A 4 58.69 -2.55 14.77
C THR A 4 58.70 -1.38 15.74
N GLY A 5 59.85 -1.05 16.32
CA GLY A 5 59.98 0.12 17.22
C GLY A 5 59.00 0.11 18.40
N ASP A 6 57.90 0.84 18.26
CA ASP A 6 56.79 1.01 19.19
C ASP A 6 55.55 0.10 18.92
N GLY A 7 55.64 -0.79 17.94
CA GLY A 7 54.59 -1.74 17.56
C GLY A 7 55.13 -3.12 17.15
N PHE A 8 54.23 -3.96 16.65
CA PHE A 8 54.58 -5.27 16.08
C PHE A 8 53.61 -5.66 14.97
N LEU A 9 54.07 -6.51 14.06
CA LEU A 9 53.27 -7.11 13.00
C LEU A 9 53.11 -8.61 13.24
N ALA A 10 51.88 -9.10 13.13
CA ALA A 10 51.53 -10.50 13.29
C ALA A 10 50.80 -11.02 12.06
N GLU A 11 51.17 -12.23 11.63
CA GLU A 11 50.51 -12.96 10.55
C GLU A 11 49.62 -14.04 11.18
N PHE A 12 48.46 -14.27 10.58
CA PHE A 12 47.51 -15.30 10.98
C PHE A 12 47.08 -16.12 9.76
N PRO A 13 46.82 -17.42 9.91
CA PRO A 13 46.42 -18.25 8.76
C PRO A 13 44.98 -17.99 8.31
N SER A 14 44.20 -17.18 9.05
CA SER A 14 42.87 -16.74 8.63
C SER A 14 42.47 -15.37 9.20
N ALA A 15 41.60 -14.66 8.47
CA ALA A 15 41.01 -13.40 8.93
C ALA A 15 40.17 -13.54 10.22
N VAL A 16 39.56 -14.72 10.41
CA VAL A 16 38.76 -15.04 11.60
C VAL A 16 39.65 -15.04 12.85
N GLU A 17 40.81 -15.69 12.76
CA GLU A 17 41.77 -15.74 13.87
C GLU A 17 42.44 -14.39 14.11
N ALA A 18 42.75 -13.65 13.05
CA ALA A 18 43.28 -12.29 13.17
C ALA A 18 42.32 -11.37 13.94
N VAL A 19 41.01 -11.41 13.62
CA VAL A 19 39.98 -10.62 14.31
C VAL A 19 39.84 -11.06 15.77
N ARG A 20 39.78 -12.37 16.05
CA ARG A 20 39.71 -12.87 17.44
C ARG A 20 40.91 -12.44 18.27
N ALA A 21 42.11 -12.57 17.70
CA ALA A 21 43.35 -12.18 18.37
C ALA A 21 43.38 -10.66 18.64
N ALA A 22 42.96 -9.83 17.68
CA ALA A 22 42.90 -8.38 17.86
C ALA A 22 41.93 -7.95 18.97
N ILE A 23 40.74 -8.54 19.02
CA ILE A 23 39.73 -8.25 20.06
C ILE A 23 40.27 -8.69 21.43
N GLN A 24 40.81 -9.91 21.53
CA GLN A 24 41.38 -10.42 22.78
C GLN A 24 42.58 -9.58 23.24
N PHE A 25 43.43 -9.13 22.31
CA PHE A 25 44.56 -8.27 22.60
C PHE A 25 44.11 -6.94 23.21
N GLN A 26 43.19 -6.23 22.56
CA GLN A 26 42.69 -4.94 23.07
C GLN A 26 41.92 -5.09 24.38
N ALA A 27 41.10 -6.14 24.52
CA ALA A 27 40.42 -6.44 25.79
C ALA A 27 41.44 -6.67 26.92
N ARG A 28 42.51 -7.43 26.65
CA ARG A 28 43.56 -7.71 27.65
C ARG A 28 44.37 -6.46 28.02
N ILE A 29 44.67 -5.59 27.06
CA ILE A 29 45.33 -4.31 27.33
C ILE A 29 44.43 -3.43 28.21
N ASN A 30 43.14 -3.34 27.90
CA ASN A 30 42.19 -2.56 28.70
C ASN A 30 42.05 -3.10 30.12
N GLU A 31 42.02 -4.44 30.31
CA GLU A 31 42.03 -5.07 31.63
C GLU A 31 43.28 -4.73 32.44
N LEU A 32 44.46 -4.76 31.82
CA LEU A 32 45.73 -4.46 32.48
C LEU A 32 45.86 -2.98 32.86
N ALA A 33 45.14 -2.09 32.16
CA ALA A 33 45.09 -0.66 32.45
C ALA A 33 44.06 -0.27 33.54
N ILE A 34 43.31 -1.24 34.10
CA ILE A 34 42.36 -1.00 35.19
C ILE A 34 43.12 -0.64 36.47
N GLY A 35 43.08 0.64 36.85
CA GLY A 35 43.73 1.17 38.05
C GLY A 35 44.81 2.23 37.76
N ASP A 36 45.26 2.33 36.51
CA ASP A 36 46.23 3.34 36.09
C ASP A 36 45.56 4.69 35.85
N ALA A 37 46.26 5.77 36.19
CA ALA A 37 45.89 7.13 35.81
C ALA A 37 45.79 7.24 34.28
N GLU A 38 44.82 7.99 33.74
CA GLU A 38 44.58 8.08 32.29
C GLU A 38 45.82 8.47 31.48
N GLU A 39 46.70 9.30 32.05
CA GLU A 39 47.93 9.77 31.41
C GLU A 39 49.02 8.68 31.29
N SER A 40 48.93 7.61 32.07
CA SER A 40 49.90 6.50 32.08
C SER A 40 49.47 5.30 31.23
N ARG A 41 48.26 5.33 30.65
CA ARG A 41 47.69 4.19 29.90
C ARG A 41 48.27 4.13 28.49
N ILE A 42 48.85 3.00 28.13
CA ILE A 42 49.30 2.74 26.75
C ILE A 42 48.10 2.23 25.93
N LEU A 43 47.68 3.01 24.95
CA LEU A 43 46.57 2.68 24.06
C LEU A 43 47.08 2.22 22.69
N PHE A 44 46.97 0.92 22.42
CA PHE A 44 47.38 0.34 21.14
C PHE A 44 46.36 0.64 20.05
N ARG A 45 46.84 0.74 18.81
CA ARG A 45 46.03 0.81 17.59
C ARG A 45 46.24 -0.46 16.80
N VAL A 46 45.18 -0.98 16.18
CA VAL A 46 45.25 -2.23 15.42
C VAL A 46 44.62 -2.05 14.04
N GLY A 47 45.31 -2.51 13.01
CA GLY A 47 44.85 -2.54 11.63
C GLY A 47 44.89 -3.97 11.07
N LEU A 48 43.78 -4.46 10.52
CA LEU A 48 43.70 -5.80 9.92
C LEU A 48 43.36 -5.73 8.44
N ASN A 49 44.12 -6.46 7.63
CA ASN A 49 43.86 -6.62 6.21
C ASN A 49 44.15 -8.07 5.73
N ILE A 50 43.51 -8.48 4.64
CA ILE A 50 43.87 -9.69 3.87
C ILE A 50 44.57 -9.23 2.59
N GLY A 51 45.73 -9.79 2.28
CA GLY A 51 46.45 -9.56 1.04
C GLY A 51 47.70 -10.41 0.94
N ASP A 52 48.39 -10.33 -0.19
CA ASP A 52 49.62 -11.07 -0.42
C ASP A 52 50.74 -10.54 0.49
N VAL A 53 51.44 -11.47 1.14
CA VAL A 53 52.53 -11.22 2.07
C VAL A 53 53.68 -12.17 1.73
N ILE A 54 54.89 -11.63 1.63
CA ILE A 54 56.14 -12.37 1.47
C ILE A 54 56.80 -12.42 2.84
N VAL A 55 57.00 -13.63 3.35
CA VAL A 55 57.61 -13.90 4.66
C VAL A 55 59.04 -14.40 4.45
N GLU A 56 60.02 -13.64 4.92
CA GLU A 56 61.42 -14.01 4.99
C GLU A 56 61.83 -14.29 6.45
N ALA A 57 62.97 -14.95 6.67
CA ALA A 57 63.39 -15.42 8.00
C ALA A 57 63.42 -14.34 9.10
N HIS A 58 63.51 -13.06 8.74
CA HIS A 58 63.50 -11.92 9.68
C HIS A 58 62.62 -10.74 9.20
N ASP A 59 61.80 -10.89 8.15
CA ASP A 59 61.01 -9.78 7.62
C ASP A 59 59.69 -10.22 6.96
N ILE A 60 58.72 -9.30 6.90
CA ILE A 60 57.38 -9.48 6.34
C ILE A 60 57.04 -8.25 5.49
N PHE A 61 56.92 -8.44 4.17
CA PHE A 61 56.63 -7.37 3.21
C PHE A 61 55.46 -7.73 2.28
N GLY A 62 54.75 -6.73 1.76
CA GLY A 62 53.70 -6.93 0.76
C GLY A 62 52.65 -5.83 0.74
N ASP A 63 51.84 -5.77 -0.31
CA ASP A 63 50.74 -4.80 -0.42
C ASP A 63 49.72 -4.98 0.71
N GLY A 64 49.52 -6.23 1.16
CA GLY A 64 48.69 -6.55 2.33
C GLY A 64 49.17 -5.88 3.62
N VAL A 65 50.50 -5.83 3.82
CA VAL A 65 51.17 -5.22 4.99
C VAL A 65 51.01 -3.71 4.98
N ASN A 66 51.19 -3.09 3.80
CA ASN A 66 51.04 -1.64 3.64
C ASN A 66 49.62 -1.19 4.00
N ILE A 67 48.59 -1.90 3.52
CA ILE A 67 47.20 -1.58 3.86
C ILE A 67 46.94 -1.76 5.36
N ALA A 68 47.39 -2.86 5.96
CA ALA A 68 47.21 -3.10 7.40
C ALA A 68 47.83 -1.99 8.27
N ALA A 69 49.06 -1.55 7.94
CA ALA A 69 49.72 -0.45 8.64
C ALA A 69 48.99 0.90 8.46
N ARG A 70 48.37 1.14 7.29
CA ARG A 70 47.56 2.35 7.08
C ARG A 70 46.23 2.31 7.82
N LEU A 71 45.61 1.12 7.93
CA LEU A 71 44.41 0.92 8.74
C LEU A 71 44.70 1.14 10.23
N GLU A 72 45.85 0.67 10.71
CA GLU A 72 46.33 0.93 12.08
C GLU A 72 46.50 2.44 12.33
N GLY A 73 47.13 3.15 11.40
CA GLY A 73 47.33 4.60 11.52
C GLY A 73 46.05 5.44 11.62
N ILE A 74 44.93 4.98 11.04
CA ILE A 74 43.62 5.66 11.11
C ILE A 74 42.72 5.14 12.24
N ALA A 75 43.14 4.11 12.97
CA ALA A 75 42.41 3.63 14.14
C ALA A 75 42.52 4.65 15.29
N GLU A 76 41.43 4.81 16.03
CA GLU A 76 41.46 5.58 17.27
C GLU A 76 42.34 4.87 18.31
N PRO A 77 42.96 5.60 19.26
CA PRO A 77 43.69 4.97 20.37
C PRO A 77 42.83 3.95 21.12
N GLY A 78 43.26 2.68 21.18
CA GLY A 78 42.49 1.57 21.74
C GLY A 78 41.51 0.91 20.76
N GLY A 79 41.49 1.34 19.49
CA GLY A 79 40.59 0.86 18.45
C GLY A 79 41.19 -0.21 17.52
N ILE A 80 40.32 -0.87 16.77
CA ILE A 80 40.68 -1.80 15.70
C ILE A 80 39.99 -1.35 14.40
N CYS A 81 40.76 -1.12 13.34
CA CYS A 81 40.25 -0.91 11.97
C CYS A 81 40.48 -2.15 11.11
N ILE A 82 39.50 -2.53 10.30
CA ILE A 82 39.56 -3.69 9.40
C ILE A 82 39.13 -3.30 7.99
N SER A 83 39.73 -3.92 6.97
CA SER A 83 39.26 -3.74 5.59
C SER A 83 37.96 -4.50 5.32
N GLN A 84 37.23 -4.10 4.27
CA GLN A 84 36.05 -4.82 3.77
C GLN A 84 36.28 -6.32 3.60
N THR A 85 37.45 -6.70 3.10
CA THR A 85 37.77 -8.11 2.87
C THR A 85 37.84 -8.88 4.18
N VAL A 86 38.42 -8.31 5.23
CA VAL A 86 38.43 -8.90 6.58
C VAL A 86 37.01 -8.97 7.15
N PHE A 87 36.23 -7.89 7.04
CA PHE A 87 34.84 -7.85 7.51
C PHE A 87 34.00 -8.96 6.86
N ASN A 88 34.06 -9.09 5.53
CA ASN A 88 33.30 -10.09 4.79
C ASN A 88 33.65 -11.53 5.21
N HIS A 89 34.92 -11.82 5.51
CA HIS A 89 35.37 -13.15 5.93
C HIS A 89 35.03 -13.46 7.41
N ALA A 90 34.97 -12.44 8.27
CA ALA A 90 34.82 -12.61 9.72
C ALA A 90 33.37 -12.46 10.23
N ARG A 91 32.52 -11.64 9.59
CA ARG A 91 31.19 -11.24 10.12
C ARG A 91 30.22 -12.37 10.50
N ASN A 92 30.35 -13.53 9.87
CA ASN A 92 29.49 -14.69 10.15
C ASN A 92 30.17 -15.77 11.02
N LYS A 93 31.42 -15.53 11.46
CA LYS A 93 32.28 -16.53 12.12
C LYS A 93 32.85 -16.06 13.47
N VAL A 94 32.79 -14.76 13.73
CA VAL A 94 33.17 -14.14 15.00
C VAL A 94 32.06 -13.16 15.38
N ALA A 95 31.63 -13.16 16.64
CA ALA A 95 30.69 -12.17 17.15
C ALA A 95 31.46 -10.90 17.52
N PHE A 96 31.24 -9.81 16.78
CA PHE A 96 31.79 -8.49 17.06
C PHE A 96 30.90 -7.43 16.41
N ASP A 97 30.72 -6.30 17.09
CA ASP A 97 30.02 -5.15 16.55
C ASP A 97 30.99 -4.30 15.73
N VAL A 98 30.49 -3.69 14.65
CA VAL A 98 31.29 -2.80 13.81
C VAL A 98 30.56 -1.49 13.50
N GLU A 99 31.36 -0.44 13.32
CA GLU A 99 30.95 0.81 12.71
C GLU A 99 31.57 0.94 11.32
N GLU A 100 30.77 1.35 10.33
CA GLU A 100 31.25 1.58 8.97
C GLU A 100 31.93 2.97 8.86
N ALA A 101 33.23 2.97 8.57
CA ALA A 101 34.03 4.17 8.32
C ALA A 101 34.03 4.60 6.84
N GLY A 102 33.36 3.84 5.96
CA GLY A 102 33.22 4.13 4.53
C GLY A 102 34.52 3.96 3.74
N GLU A 103 34.55 4.52 2.53
CA GLU A 103 35.75 4.51 1.69
C GLU A 103 36.80 5.51 2.19
N GLN A 104 38.02 5.00 2.45
CA GLN A 104 39.16 5.79 2.90
C GLN A 104 40.26 5.76 1.84
N ILE A 105 40.76 6.95 1.47
CA ILE A 105 41.94 7.08 0.60
C ILE A 105 43.19 7.00 1.48
N LEU A 106 43.83 5.84 1.48
CA LEU A 106 45.03 5.59 2.28
C LEU A 106 46.28 6.08 1.55
N LYS A 107 47.21 6.70 2.29
CA LYS A 107 48.47 7.22 1.72
C LYS A 107 49.25 6.11 1.01
N ASN A 108 49.58 6.35 -0.27
CA ASN A 108 50.28 5.43 -1.17
C ASN A 108 49.50 4.14 -1.54
N ILE A 109 48.16 4.14 -1.41
CA ILE A 109 47.28 3.07 -1.93
C ILE A 109 46.43 3.67 -3.05
N ALA A 110 46.54 3.11 -4.26
CA ALA A 110 45.93 3.70 -5.46
C ALA A 110 44.39 3.61 -5.50
N ARG A 111 43.78 2.67 -4.78
CA ARG A 111 42.33 2.46 -4.73
C ARG A 111 41.80 2.78 -3.33
N PRO A 112 40.63 3.43 -3.19
CA PRO A 112 39.98 3.59 -1.90
C PRO A 112 39.76 2.24 -1.23
N VAL A 113 40.04 2.16 0.07
CA VAL A 113 39.79 0.96 0.87
C VAL A 113 38.57 1.23 1.72
N HIS A 114 37.56 0.38 1.63
CA HIS A 114 36.38 0.48 2.49
C HIS A 114 36.71 -0.10 3.88
N VAL A 115 36.49 0.69 4.94
CA VAL A 115 36.98 0.44 6.30
C VAL A 115 35.83 0.26 7.28
N TYR A 116 35.98 -0.70 8.19
CA TYR A 116 35.12 -0.88 9.36
C TYR A 116 35.94 -0.73 10.64
N ARG A 117 35.33 -0.22 11.71
CA ARG A 117 35.91 -0.15 13.06
C ARG A 117 35.24 -1.18 13.95
N ILE A 118 36.00 -2.02 14.64
CA ILE A 118 35.43 -2.97 15.61
C ILE A 118 35.19 -2.25 16.93
N ILE A 119 33.99 -2.41 17.49
CA ILE A 119 33.58 -1.85 18.78
C ILE A 119 33.97 -2.86 19.87
N ILE A 120 34.91 -2.47 20.74
CA ILE A 120 35.48 -3.34 21.79
C ILE A 120 34.81 -3.08 23.14
N ASP A 121 34.27 -1.87 23.34
CA ASP A 121 33.62 -1.46 24.58
C ASP A 121 32.41 -0.55 24.28
N PRO A 122 31.16 -0.98 24.57
CA PRO A 122 29.94 -0.26 24.22
C PRO A 122 29.79 1.09 24.96
N VAL A 123 30.63 1.37 25.96
CA VAL A 123 30.57 2.60 26.78
C VAL A 123 31.29 3.78 26.12
N ARG A 124 32.27 3.56 25.24
CA ARG A 124 33.02 4.63 24.54
C ARG A 124 32.43 4.92 23.15
N ARG A 125 31.16 5.30 23.10
CA ARG A 125 30.59 6.04 21.95
C ARG A 125 31.16 7.46 21.94
N THR A 126 32.37 7.68 21.43
CA THR A 126 32.78 9.01 20.95
C THR A 126 32.21 9.21 19.55
N ALA A 127 30.89 9.24 19.47
CA ALA A 127 30.20 9.70 18.29
C ALA A 127 30.47 11.21 18.13
N THR A 128 31.36 11.58 17.20
CA THR A 128 31.05 12.79 16.43
C THR A 128 29.73 12.49 15.73
N PRO A 129 28.64 13.21 16.05
CA PRO A 129 27.37 12.96 15.38
C PRO A 129 27.60 13.25 13.90
N LYS A 130 27.44 12.23 13.04
CA LYS A 130 26.88 12.51 11.72
C LYS A 130 25.64 13.34 12.00
N PRO A 131 25.43 14.49 11.33
CA PRO A 131 24.20 15.23 11.54
C PRO A 131 23.08 14.22 11.38
N ASP A 132 22.27 14.04 12.43
CA ASP A 132 20.95 13.46 12.30
C ASP A 132 20.35 14.23 11.14
N VAL A 133 20.24 13.61 9.97
CA VAL A 133 19.28 14.08 8.99
C VAL A 133 17.98 13.92 9.75
N PRO A 134 17.33 15.01 10.19
CA PRO A 134 16.14 14.87 10.99
C PRO A 134 15.20 13.97 10.20
N ALA A 135 14.77 12.87 10.81
CA ALA A 135 13.85 11.94 10.17
C ALA A 135 12.70 12.79 9.62
N LEU A 136 12.49 12.74 8.30
CA LEU A 136 11.47 13.55 7.68
C LEU A 136 10.15 13.20 8.37
N SER A 137 9.46 14.22 8.88
CA SER A 137 8.15 14.03 9.51
C SER A 137 7.25 13.33 8.52
N LEU A 138 6.60 12.24 8.96
CA LEU A 138 5.65 11.54 8.11
C LEU A 138 4.54 12.52 7.69
N PRO A 139 4.17 12.54 6.40
CA PRO A 139 2.99 13.25 5.95
C PRO A 139 1.72 12.79 6.68
N ASP A 140 0.72 13.66 6.72
CA ASP A 140 -0.60 13.36 7.29
C ASP A 140 -1.32 12.25 6.50
N LYS A 141 -1.06 12.18 5.19
CA LYS A 141 -1.55 11.11 4.31
C LYS A 141 -0.65 9.86 4.40
N PRO A 142 -1.21 8.65 4.18
CA PRO A 142 -0.39 7.45 3.99
C PRO A 142 0.67 7.67 2.92
N SER A 143 1.93 7.48 3.28
CA SER A 143 3.07 7.74 2.40
C SER A 143 3.77 6.46 1.98
N VAL A 144 4.13 6.34 0.70
CA VAL A 144 4.74 5.16 0.11
C VAL A 144 5.94 5.50 -0.77
N ALA A 145 7.02 4.74 -0.62
CA ALA A 145 8.13 4.70 -1.56
C ALA A 145 8.14 3.36 -2.31
N VAL A 146 8.48 3.37 -3.59
CA VAL A 146 8.65 2.15 -4.39
C VAL A 146 10.12 2.01 -4.74
N LEU A 147 10.77 1.02 -4.16
CA LEU A 147 12.18 0.75 -4.41
C LEU A 147 12.38 0.05 -5.76
N PRO A 148 13.55 0.21 -6.40
CA PRO A 148 13.92 -0.57 -7.58
C PRO A 148 13.78 -2.07 -7.29
N LEU A 149 13.06 -2.79 -8.15
CA LEU A 149 12.91 -4.23 -7.99
C LEU A 149 14.27 -4.91 -8.26
N THR A 150 14.65 -5.87 -7.42
CA THR A 150 15.91 -6.58 -7.57
C THR A 150 15.86 -7.53 -8.78
N ASN A 151 16.73 -7.33 -9.76
CA ASN A 151 16.91 -8.30 -10.85
C ASN A 151 17.64 -9.55 -10.35
N MET A 152 16.94 -10.68 -10.28
CA MET A 152 17.48 -11.98 -9.88
C MET A 152 17.78 -12.90 -11.08
N SER A 153 17.72 -12.37 -12.30
CA SER A 153 17.96 -13.14 -13.54
C SER A 153 19.44 -13.20 -13.93
N GLY A 154 20.30 -12.37 -13.32
CA GLY A 154 21.74 -12.34 -13.60
C GLY A 154 22.15 -11.70 -14.93
N ASP A 155 21.18 -11.23 -15.72
CA ASP A 155 21.38 -10.55 -17.00
C ASP A 155 21.14 -9.04 -16.82
N PRO A 156 22.18 -8.19 -16.93
CA PRO A 156 22.06 -6.73 -16.81
C PRO A 156 21.14 -6.12 -17.88
N GLU A 157 21.01 -6.76 -19.05
CA GLU A 157 20.09 -6.29 -20.08
C GLU A 157 18.63 -6.42 -19.62
N GLN A 158 18.31 -7.10 -18.53
CA GLN A 158 16.93 -7.23 -18.03
C GLN A 158 16.59 -6.26 -16.91
N GLU A 159 17.54 -5.41 -16.53
CA GLU A 159 17.38 -4.45 -15.44
C GLU A 159 16.41 -3.31 -15.79
N PHE A 160 16.22 -3.04 -17.10
CA PHE A 160 15.21 -2.08 -17.56
C PHE A 160 13.78 -2.55 -17.25
N VAL A 161 13.52 -3.87 -17.20
CA VAL A 161 12.19 -4.40 -16.89
C VAL A 161 11.86 -4.19 -15.42
N SER A 162 12.80 -4.49 -14.52
CA SER A 162 12.63 -4.27 -13.09
C SER A 162 12.48 -2.79 -12.74
N ASP A 163 13.25 -1.92 -13.40
CA ASP A 163 13.17 -0.47 -13.21
C ASP A 163 11.87 0.11 -13.79
N GLY A 164 11.47 -0.34 -14.98
CA GLY A 164 10.26 0.10 -15.67
C GLY A 164 9.00 -0.20 -14.87
N ILE A 165 8.88 -1.42 -14.34
CA ILE A 165 7.74 -1.79 -13.47
C ILE A 165 7.70 -0.89 -12.23
N ALA A 166 8.84 -0.63 -11.58
CA ALA A 166 8.88 0.23 -10.39
C ALA A 166 8.46 1.67 -10.72
N GLU A 167 8.94 2.22 -11.85
CA GLU A 167 8.60 3.56 -12.33
C GLU A 167 7.12 3.71 -12.70
N ASP A 168 6.55 2.72 -13.39
CA ASP A 168 5.15 2.73 -13.77
C ASP A 168 4.23 2.60 -12.55
N VAL A 169 4.62 1.79 -11.56
CA VAL A 169 3.89 1.70 -10.28
C VAL A 169 3.94 3.02 -9.50
N ILE A 170 5.08 3.73 -9.47
CA ILE A 170 5.16 5.07 -8.88
C ILE A 170 4.18 6.02 -9.58
N THR A 171 4.19 6.01 -10.91
CA THR A 171 3.33 6.87 -11.73
C THR A 171 1.86 6.56 -11.49
N ALA A 172 1.49 5.28 -11.43
CA ALA A 172 0.12 4.84 -11.22
C ALA A 172 -0.37 5.15 -9.80
N LEU A 173 0.44 4.88 -8.76
CA LEU A 173 0.10 5.22 -7.38
C LEU A 173 -0.01 6.73 -7.15
N SER A 174 0.77 7.54 -7.86
CA SER A 174 0.73 9.01 -7.74
C SER A 174 -0.61 9.60 -8.19
N ARG A 175 -1.43 8.84 -8.92
CA ARG A 175 -2.79 9.25 -9.32
C ARG A 175 -3.84 9.07 -8.23
N TYR A 176 -3.46 8.54 -7.06
CA TYR A 176 -4.34 8.41 -5.89
C TYR A 176 -4.12 9.59 -4.95
N PRO A 177 -5.04 10.57 -4.86
CA PRO A 177 -4.86 11.78 -4.03
C PRO A 177 -4.78 11.48 -2.52
N SER A 178 -5.24 10.30 -2.12
CA SER A 178 -5.19 9.78 -0.75
C SER A 178 -3.80 9.26 -0.35
N LEU A 179 -2.85 9.12 -1.29
CA LEU A 179 -1.48 8.65 -1.04
C LEU A 179 -0.46 9.77 -1.27
N PHE A 180 0.59 9.78 -0.45
CA PHE A 180 1.79 10.57 -0.69
C PHE A 180 2.88 9.65 -1.26
N VAL A 181 3.16 9.76 -2.56
CA VAL A 181 4.10 8.87 -3.25
C VAL A 181 5.44 9.55 -3.46
N ILE A 182 6.53 8.87 -3.09
CA ILE A 182 7.88 9.38 -3.30
C ILE A 182 8.26 9.28 -4.78
N ALA A 183 8.84 10.37 -5.29
CA ALA A 183 9.33 10.44 -6.65
C ALA A 183 10.44 9.41 -6.92
N ARG A 184 10.43 8.87 -8.15
CA ARG A 184 11.40 7.88 -8.65
C ARG A 184 12.84 8.20 -8.30
N ASN A 185 13.30 9.42 -8.55
CA ASN A 185 14.70 9.80 -8.34
C ASN A 185 15.15 9.63 -6.88
N SER A 186 14.25 9.83 -5.92
CA SER A 186 14.54 9.65 -4.49
C SER A 186 14.51 8.18 -4.08
N SER A 187 13.64 7.34 -4.68
CA SER A 187 13.63 5.91 -4.38
C SER A 187 14.75 5.14 -5.09
N PHE A 188 15.19 5.60 -6.26
CA PHE A 188 16.22 4.91 -7.06
C PHE A 188 17.65 5.15 -6.54
N THR A 189 17.87 6.05 -5.57
CA THR A 189 19.18 6.19 -4.89
C THR A 189 19.58 4.93 -4.11
N TYR A 190 18.61 4.08 -3.77
CA TYR A 190 18.81 2.82 -3.06
C TYR A 190 19.11 1.64 -3.99
N LYS A 191 19.17 1.87 -5.32
CA LYS A 191 19.46 0.82 -6.30
C LYS A 191 20.81 0.16 -6.04
N GLY A 192 20.83 -1.18 -6.08
CA GLY A 192 22.04 -1.98 -5.89
C GLY A 192 22.61 -1.97 -4.46
N ARG A 193 21.87 -1.41 -3.48
CA ARG A 193 22.26 -1.37 -2.07
C ARG A 193 21.40 -2.34 -1.27
N ALA A 194 22.01 -3.05 -0.33
CA ALA A 194 21.26 -3.72 0.73
C ALA A 194 20.83 -2.66 1.74
N VAL A 195 19.54 -2.32 1.77
CA VAL A 195 19.01 -1.20 2.57
C VAL A 195 18.00 -1.70 3.58
N ASP A 196 18.10 -1.20 4.82
CA ASP A 196 17.07 -1.46 5.83
C ASP A 196 15.84 -0.59 5.51
N VAL A 197 14.68 -1.21 5.37
CA VAL A 197 13.40 -0.53 5.13
C VAL A 197 13.11 0.54 6.20
N ARG A 198 13.58 0.35 7.44
CA ARG A 198 13.45 1.37 8.50
C ARG A 198 14.24 2.63 8.19
N GLN A 199 15.43 2.46 7.63
CA GLN A 199 16.29 3.57 7.22
C GLN A 199 15.65 4.31 6.04
N VAL A 200 15.17 3.58 5.02
CA VAL A 200 14.45 4.17 3.88
C VAL A 200 13.24 4.97 4.34
N GLY A 201 12.45 4.45 5.29
CA GLY A 201 11.31 5.16 5.85
C GLY A 201 11.67 6.48 6.52
N ARG A 202 12.80 6.52 7.27
CA ARG A 202 13.27 7.74 7.95
C ARG A 202 13.85 8.77 6.99
N GLU A 203 14.65 8.31 6.02
CA GLU A 203 15.34 9.18 5.07
C GLU A 203 14.37 9.78 4.04
N LEU A 204 13.37 9.01 3.60
CA LEU A 204 12.36 9.48 2.64
C LEU A 204 11.10 10.05 3.31
N GLY A 205 10.94 9.91 4.63
CA GLY A 205 9.73 10.33 5.34
C GLY A 205 8.50 9.52 4.94
N VAL A 206 8.67 8.22 4.68
CA VAL A 206 7.58 7.34 4.27
C VAL A 206 7.18 6.33 5.31
N ARG A 207 5.89 6.04 5.34
CA ARG A 207 5.30 5.05 6.24
C ARG A 207 5.36 3.64 5.66
N TYR A 208 5.27 3.53 4.34
CA TYR A 208 5.32 2.27 3.63
C TYR A 208 6.42 2.25 2.58
N VAL A 209 6.98 1.07 2.36
CA VAL A 209 7.97 0.82 1.31
C VAL A 209 7.54 -0.42 0.55
N LEU A 210 7.46 -0.30 -0.77
CA LEU A 210 7.31 -1.42 -1.69
C LEU A 210 8.71 -1.87 -2.13
N GLU A 211 9.03 -3.12 -1.90
CA GLU A 211 10.23 -3.78 -2.41
C GLU A 211 9.86 -5.07 -3.14
N GLY A 212 10.81 -5.61 -3.90
CA GLY A 212 10.55 -6.85 -4.62
C GLY A 212 11.68 -7.29 -5.51
N SER A 213 11.40 -8.33 -6.29
CA SER A 213 12.35 -8.91 -7.23
C SER A 213 11.68 -9.39 -8.51
N VAL A 214 12.44 -9.33 -9.59
CA VAL A 214 12.07 -9.86 -10.90
C VAL A 214 13.03 -10.98 -11.25
N ARG A 215 12.50 -12.14 -11.62
CA ARG A 215 13.28 -13.28 -12.10
C ARG A 215 12.70 -13.79 -13.41
N LYS A 216 13.51 -13.81 -14.45
CA LYS A 216 13.19 -14.42 -15.75
C LYS A 216 13.74 -15.84 -15.80
N ALA A 217 12.94 -16.77 -16.28
CA ALA A 217 13.33 -18.14 -16.57
C ALA A 217 12.73 -18.57 -17.91
N GLY A 218 13.56 -18.64 -18.95
CA GLY A 218 13.09 -18.90 -20.31
C GLY A 218 12.12 -17.82 -20.79
N ASN A 219 10.90 -18.23 -21.15
CA ASN A 219 9.83 -17.33 -21.60
C ASN A 219 8.87 -16.91 -20.46
N ARG A 220 9.27 -17.03 -19.19
CA ARG A 220 8.44 -16.61 -18.04
C ARG A 220 9.16 -15.62 -17.16
N ILE A 221 8.42 -14.61 -16.70
CA ILE A 221 8.84 -13.71 -15.64
C ILE A 221 8.04 -14.01 -14.38
N ARG A 222 8.77 -14.03 -13.27
CA ARG A 222 8.25 -14.05 -11.92
C ARG A 222 8.57 -12.74 -11.25
N VAL A 223 7.54 -12.04 -10.81
CA VAL A 223 7.67 -10.85 -9.97
C VAL A 223 7.20 -11.19 -8.57
N THR A 224 8.00 -10.85 -7.57
CA THR A 224 7.61 -10.87 -6.16
C THR A 224 7.60 -9.44 -5.68
N ALA A 225 6.51 -9.00 -5.05
CA ALA A 225 6.39 -7.65 -4.51
C ALA A 225 5.86 -7.73 -3.07
N GLN A 226 6.38 -6.87 -2.21
CA GLN A 226 6.05 -6.83 -0.79
C GLN A 226 5.93 -5.40 -0.32
N LEU A 227 4.85 -5.10 0.38
CA LEU A 227 4.59 -3.82 1.02
C LEU A 227 4.90 -3.94 2.51
N ILE A 228 5.81 -3.08 2.99
CA ILE A 228 6.35 -3.15 4.35
C ILE A 228 6.06 -1.83 5.08
N GLU A 229 5.60 -1.91 6.32
CA GLU A 229 5.50 -0.74 7.21
C GLU A 229 6.89 -0.38 7.74
N ALA A 230 7.40 0.79 7.37
CA ALA A 230 8.79 1.15 7.61
C ALA A 230 9.15 1.33 9.09
N ALA A 231 8.21 1.76 9.94
CA ALA A 231 8.49 1.95 11.37
C ALA A 231 8.72 0.63 12.12
N THR A 232 8.02 -0.43 11.71
CA THR A 232 7.99 -1.71 12.42
C THR A 232 8.74 -2.82 11.68
N SER A 233 8.98 -2.64 10.37
CA SER A 233 9.38 -3.69 9.42
C SER A 233 8.34 -4.82 9.29
N ASN A 234 7.07 -4.54 9.60
CA ASN A 234 6.01 -5.52 9.44
C ASN A 234 5.60 -5.64 7.97
N HIS A 235 5.50 -6.86 7.46
CA HIS A 235 4.99 -7.12 6.11
C HIS A 235 3.47 -6.98 6.12
N VAL A 236 2.98 -6.04 5.31
CA VAL A 236 1.57 -5.65 5.26
C VAL A 236 0.83 -6.43 4.19
N TRP A 237 1.51 -6.64 3.06
CA TRP A 237 1.03 -7.39 1.92
C TRP A 237 2.24 -7.96 1.15
N ALA A 238 2.07 -9.12 0.55
CA ALA A 238 3.06 -9.74 -0.31
C ALA A 238 2.35 -10.60 -1.35
N GLU A 239 2.76 -10.48 -2.61
CA GLU A 239 2.20 -11.29 -3.68
C GLU A 239 3.27 -11.67 -4.70
N ARG A 240 2.94 -12.71 -5.47
CA ARG A 240 3.79 -13.23 -6.54
C ARG A 240 2.97 -13.36 -7.82
N TYR A 241 3.53 -12.81 -8.90
CA TYR A 241 2.98 -12.86 -10.23
C TYR A 241 3.87 -13.71 -11.13
N ASP A 242 3.27 -14.64 -11.86
CA ASP A 242 3.92 -15.42 -12.90
C ASP A 242 3.25 -15.02 -14.24
N ARG A 243 4.04 -14.56 -15.22
CA ARG A 243 3.59 -14.11 -16.55
C ARG A 243 4.47 -14.66 -17.66
N ASP A 244 3.86 -14.91 -18.82
CA ASP A 244 4.61 -15.31 -20.03
C ASP A 244 5.18 -14.05 -20.72
N LEU A 245 6.43 -14.15 -21.19
CA LEU A 245 7.23 -13.06 -21.74
C LEU A 245 6.99 -12.88 -23.25
N ALA A 246 5.75 -13.02 -23.70
CA ALA A 246 5.42 -12.90 -25.13
C ALA A 246 5.65 -11.48 -25.65
N ASP A 247 5.30 -10.47 -24.83
CA ASP A 247 5.58 -9.05 -25.06
C ASP A 247 5.95 -8.42 -23.71
N VAL A 248 7.16 -7.83 -23.66
CA VAL A 248 7.70 -7.23 -22.44
C VAL A 248 6.93 -5.99 -22.02
N PHE A 249 6.44 -5.17 -22.96
CA PHE A 249 5.69 -3.95 -22.65
C PHE A 249 4.27 -4.29 -22.21
N ALA A 250 3.58 -5.18 -22.92
CA ALA A 250 2.25 -5.61 -22.50
C ALA A 250 2.27 -6.30 -21.11
N MET A 251 3.30 -7.11 -20.85
CA MET A 251 3.50 -7.71 -19.53
C MET A 251 3.78 -6.64 -18.45
N GLN A 252 4.53 -5.59 -18.78
CA GLN A 252 4.84 -4.50 -17.85
C GLN A 252 3.57 -3.71 -17.51
N ASP A 253 2.72 -3.43 -18.49
CA ASP A 253 1.42 -2.79 -18.30
C ASP A 253 0.51 -3.65 -17.40
N GLU A 254 0.38 -4.95 -17.71
CA GLU A 254 -0.42 -5.89 -16.92
C GLU A 254 0.07 -6.02 -15.47
N LEU A 255 1.39 -6.06 -15.26
CA LEU A 255 1.98 -6.16 -13.92
C LEU A 255 1.82 -4.85 -13.14
N THR A 256 2.00 -3.70 -13.80
CA THR A 256 1.75 -2.39 -13.20
C THR A 256 0.30 -2.27 -12.77
N GLU A 257 -0.64 -2.67 -13.64
CA GLU A 257 -2.07 -2.70 -13.32
C GLU A 257 -2.33 -3.60 -12.11
N ALA A 258 -1.81 -4.84 -12.11
CA ALA A 258 -2.02 -5.79 -11.03
C ALA A 258 -1.45 -5.30 -9.68
N LEU A 259 -0.22 -4.77 -9.69
CA LEU A 259 0.44 -4.23 -8.50
C LEU A 259 -0.30 -3.00 -7.97
N THR A 260 -0.62 -2.03 -8.82
CA THR A 260 -1.32 -0.80 -8.40
C THR A 260 -2.69 -1.12 -7.80
N THR A 261 -3.42 -2.03 -8.44
CA THR A 261 -4.73 -2.51 -8.00
C THR A 261 -4.65 -3.19 -6.63
N ALA A 262 -3.59 -3.95 -6.35
CA ALA A 262 -3.43 -4.62 -5.05
C ALA A 262 -2.92 -3.69 -3.94
N LEU A 263 -2.03 -2.75 -4.27
CA LEU A 263 -1.29 -1.95 -3.29
C LEU A 263 -2.13 -0.86 -2.63
N ALA A 264 -2.93 -0.11 -3.38
CA ALA A 264 -3.73 0.96 -2.79
C ALA A 264 -4.74 0.43 -1.74
N PRO A 265 -5.50 -0.66 -2.01
CA PRO A 265 -6.35 -1.29 -0.98
C PRO A 265 -5.55 -1.88 0.20
N ALA A 266 -4.37 -2.47 -0.05
CA ALA A 266 -3.52 -3.00 1.02
C ALA A 266 -3.03 -1.92 1.99
N ILE A 267 -2.65 -0.75 1.47
CA ILE A 267 -2.30 0.42 2.27
C ILE A 267 -3.51 0.88 3.09
N ALA A 268 -4.68 1.03 2.45
CA ALA A 268 -5.91 1.46 3.12
C ALA A 268 -6.31 0.51 4.28
N ASP A 269 -6.27 -0.80 4.07
CA ASP A 269 -6.59 -1.80 5.10
C ASP A 269 -5.63 -1.75 6.30
N ALA A 270 -4.33 -1.62 6.02
CA ALA A 270 -3.31 -1.57 7.05
C ALA A 270 -3.41 -0.31 7.91
N GLU A 271 -3.67 0.80 7.24
CA GLU A 271 -3.93 2.05 7.90
C GLU A 271 -5.26 2.06 8.67
N LEU A 272 -6.33 1.46 8.13
CA LEU A 272 -7.60 1.28 8.84
C LEU A 272 -7.37 0.50 10.14
N ARG A 273 -6.60 -0.60 10.09
CA ARG A 273 -6.23 -1.37 11.29
C ARG A 273 -5.48 -0.51 12.31
N ARG A 274 -4.61 0.41 11.87
CA ARG A 274 -3.94 1.37 12.75
C ARG A 274 -4.90 2.40 13.32
N ALA A 275 -5.77 2.96 12.48
CA ALA A 275 -6.79 3.91 12.87
C ALA A 275 -7.68 3.27 13.94
N MET A 276 -8.21 2.07 13.75
CA MET A 276 -9.08 1.37 14.70
C MET A 276 -8.43 1.10 16.07
N ARG A 277 -7.10 1.06 16.18
CA ARG A 277 -6.38 0.88 17.45
C ARG A 277 -6.20 2.18 18.25
N ARG A 278 -6.39 3.34 17.63
CA ARG A 278 -6.27 4.66 18.29
C ARG A 278 -7.55 5.03 19.04
N PRO A 279 -7.49 5.86 20.09
CA PRO A 279 -8.69 6.51 20.60
C PRO A 279 -9.32 7.46 19.54
N PRO A 280 -10.66 7.61 19.47
CA PRO A 280 -11.31 8.49 18.49
C PRO A 280 -10.86 9.97 18.53
N GLY A 281 -10.38 10.46 19.68
CA GLY A 281 -9.92 11.84 19.87
C GLY A 281 -8.50 12.11 19.38
N SER A 282 -7.77 11.12 18.85
CA SER A 282 -6.39 11.27 18.35
C SER A 282 -6.27 10.93 16.86
N LEU A 283 -7.37 11.04 16.12
CA LEU A 283 -7.43 10.76 14.70
C LEU A 283 -7.07 12.02 13.91
N ASP A 284 -6.29 11.84 12.84
CA ASP A 284 -6.21 12.80 11.75
C ASP A 284 -7.43 12.63 10.81
N ALA A 285 -7.63 13.57 9.89
CA ALA A 285 -8.79 13.57 8.98
C ALA A 285 -8.89 12.28 8.16
N TRP A 286 -7.74 11.75 7.72
CA TRP A 286 -7.67 10.53 6.94
C TRP A 286 -8.06 9.30 7.75
N ALA A 287 -7.61 9.19 9.00
CA ALA A 287 -7.96 8.10 9.90
C ALA A 287 -9.44 8.13 10.31
N ALA A 288 -10.01 9.32 10.51
CA ALA A 288 -11.46 9.48 10.70
C ALA A 288 -12.24 9.01 9.46
N TYR A 289 -11.83 9.45 8.27
CA TYR A 289 -12.42 9.02 6.99
C TYR A 289 -12.43 7.50 6.81
N GLN A 290 -11.31 6.81 7.04
CA GLN A 290 -11.26 5.34 6.92
C GLN A 290 -12.18 4.62 7.89
N ARG A 291 -12.31 5.11 9.13
CA ARG A 291 -13.27 4.54 10.07
C ARG A 291 -14.69 4.70 9.57
N GLY A 292 -15.01 5.83 8.95
CA GLY A 292 -16.27 6.04 8.29
C GLY A 292 -16.53 4.98 7.21
N LEU A 293 -15.57 4.75 6.31
CA LEU A 293 -15.67 3.71 5.27
C LEU A 293 -15.84 2.30 5.85
N TRP A 294 -15.15 1.98 6.95
CA TRP A 294 -15.28 0.67 7.60
C TRP A 294 -16.68 0.44 8.17
N HIS A 295 -17.23 1.45 8.85
CA HIS A 295 -18.61 1.37 9.34
C HIS A 295 -19.59 1.21 8.17
N LEU A 296 -19.43 2.01 7.11
CA LEU A 296 -20.24 1.90 5.90
C LEU A 296 -20.18 0.49 5.27
N SER A 297 -19.01 -0.15 5.29
CA SER A 297 -18.80 -1.50 4.72
C SER A 297 -19.62 -2.61 5.37
N LYS A 298 -20.15 -2.39 6.57
CA LYS A 298 -21.01 -3.35 7.27
C LYS A 298 -22.46 -3.30 6.81
N ALA A 299 -22.88 -2.21 6.18
CA ALA A 299 -24.21 -2.02 5.60
C ALA A 299 -25.37 -2.21 6.61
N THR A 300 -25.20 -1.71 7.85
CA THR A 300 -26.25 -1.69 8.89
C THR A 300 -26.69 -0.25 9.15
N ALA A 301 -27.92 -0.05 9.66
CA ALA A 301 -28.44 1.29 9.91
C ALA A 301 -27.65 2.07 10.98
N ASP A 302 -27.12 1.36 11.99
CA ASP A 302 -26.36 1.94 13.11
C ASP A 302 -24.92 2.28 12.69
N ASP A 303 -24.30 1.42 11.89
CA ASP A 303 -22.98 1.70 11.34
C ASP A 303 -23.03 2.85 10.32
N ASP A 304 -24.10 2.97 9.52
CA ASP A 304 -24.28 4.10 8.60
C ASP A 304 -24.31 5.45 9.34
N GLU A 305 -25.04 5.56 10.46
CA GLU A 305 -25.01 6.77 11.30
C GLU A 305 -23.62 7.05 11.89
N THR A 306 -22.90 5.99 12.25
CA THR A 306 -21.55 6.12 12.79
C THR A 306 -20.58 6.56 11.70
N ALA A 307 -20.77 6.10 10.46
CA ALA A 307 -19.98 6.51 9.31
C ALA A 307 -20.11 8.02 9.03
N GLU A 308 -21.35 8.55 9.06
CA GLU A 308 -21.60 9.99 8.88
C GLU A 308 -20.82 10.84 9.88
N LYS A 309 -20.86 10.45 11.17
CA LYS A 309 -20.15 11.17 12.24
C LYS A 309 -18.65 11.25 11.96
N PHE A 310 -18.06 10.15 11.51
CA PHE A 310 -16.64 10.11 11.16
C PHE A 310 -16.30 10.93 9.91
N PHE A 311 -17.14 10.92 8.87
CA PHE A 311 -16.92 11.76 7.69
C PHE A 311 -17.02 13.25 8.03
N ARG A 312 -17.97 13.65 8.89
CA ARG A 312 -18.07 15.03 9.40
C ARG A 312 -16.86 15.41 10.24
N GLN A 313 -16.42 14.54 11.15
CA GLN A 313 -15.20 14.76 11.93
C GLN A 313 -13.97 14.93 11.03
N ALA A 314 -13.86 14.14 9.95
CA ALA A 314 -12.76 14.28 8.99
C ALA A 314 -12.76 15.65 8.30
N ILE A 315 -13.93 16.19 7.94
CA ILE A 315 -14.07 17.54 7.38
C ILE A 315 -13.70 18.62 8.41
N GLU A 316 -14.07 18.43 9.68
CA GLU A 316 -13.70 19.36 10.76
C GLU A 316 -12.19 19.40 11.00
N LEU A 317 -11.53 18.24 10.89
CA LEU A 317 -10.07 18.10 11.05
C LEU A 317 -9.29 18.66 9.86
N ASP A 318 -9.75 18.39 8.63
CA ASP A 318 -9.17 18.94 7.40
C ASP A 318 -10.28 19.34 6.41
N PRO A 319 -10.68 20.63 6.38
CA PRO A 319 -11.69 21.11 5.45
C PRO A 319 -11.29 21.04 3.97
N THR A 320 -10.02 20.76 3.67
CA THR A 320 -9.48 20.61 2.31
C THR A 320 -9.44 19.15 1.84
N PHE A 321 -9.78 18.20 2.71
CA PHE A 321 -9.77 16.79 2.37
C PHE A 321 -10.99 16.37 1.54
N GLY A 322 -10.85 16.44 0.21
CA GLY A 322 -11.92 16.16 -0.76
C GLY A 322 -12.63 14.82 -0.57
N GLY A 323 -11.90 13.76 -0.23
CA GLY A 323 -12.46 12.41 -0.02
C GLY A 323 -13.58 12.35 1.03
N SER A 324 -13.54 13.20 2.06
CA SER A 324 -14.59 13.22 3.09
C SER A 324 -15.89 13.84 2.61
N TYR A 325 -15.83 14.83 1.70
CA TYR A 325 -17.02 15.35 1.04
C TYR A 325 -17.62 14.33 0.07
N SER A 326 -16.77 13.62 -0.68
CA SER A 326 -17.19 12.51 -1.56
C SER A 326 -17.90 11.41 -0.77
N ALA A 327 -17.32 10.92 0.32
CA ALA A 327 -17.95 9.90 1.14
C ALA A 327 -19.24 10.39 1.82
N LEU A 328 -19.30 11.64 2.27
CA LEU A 328 -20.53 12.20 2.83
C LEU A 328 -21.64 12.32 1.76
N ALA A 329 -21.29 12.66 0.52
CA ALA A 329 -22.24 12.66 -0.60
C ALA A 329 -22.82 11.26 -0.87
N LEU A 330 -21.95 10.25 -0.95
CA LEU A 330 -22.35 8.86 -1.14
C LEU A 330 -23.22 8.35 0.02
N TYR A 331 -22.82 8.67 1.26
CA TYR A 331 -23.60 8.38 2.45
C TYR A 331 -25.00 8.97 2.38
N GLN A 332 -25.18 10.25 2.03
CA GLN A 332 -26.50 10.88 2.01
C GLN A 332 -27.45 10.21 1.02
N LEU A 333 -26.95 9.85 -0.16
CA LEU A 333 -27.72 9.10 -1.15
C LEU A 333 -28.09 7.71 -0.64
N GLN A 334 -27.14 7.03 0.03
CA GLN A 334 -27.38 5.73 0.66
C GLN A 334 -28.41 5.82 1.79
N ALA A 335 -28.30 6.81 2.68
CA ALA A 335 -29.21 7.04 3.79
C ALA A 335 -30.64 7.31 3.33
N ALA A 336 -30.82 8.08 2.25
CA ALA A 336 -32.14 8.31 1.65
C ALA A 336 -32.70 7.08 0.95
N ALA A 337 -31.87 6.36 0.18
CA ALA A 337 -32.28 5.23 -0.63
C ALA A 337 -32.54 3.94 0.17
N LEU A 338 -31.74 3.68 1.20
CA LEU A 338 -31.77 2.44 1.99
C LEU A 338 -32.57 2.57 3.28
N TYR A 339 -32.37 3.67 4.02
CA TYR A 339 -32.87 3.81 5.40
C TYR A 339 -33.96 4.88 5.57
N GLN A 340 -34.23 5.68 4.54
CA GLN A 340 -35.20 6.79 4.56
C GLN A 340 -35.02 7.77 5.73
N LYS A 341 -33.77 7.98 6.15
CA LYS A 341 -33.44 8.95 7.20
C LYS A 341 -33.47 10.40 6.69
N ILE A 342 -33.38 10.57 5.38
CA ILE A 342 -33.33 11.85 4.68
C ILE A 342 -34.32 11.78 3.51
N ASP A 343 -35.03 12.88 3.25
CA ASP A 343 -35.82 12.98 2.02
C ASP A 343 -34.91 12.84 0.79
N LEU A 344 -35.36 12.11 -0.22
CA LEU A 344 -34.55 11.80 -1.40
C LEU A 344 -34.12 13.06 -2.13
N ARG A 345 -34.99 14.08 -2.23
CA ARG A 345 -34.70 15.30 -2.97
C ARG A 345 -33.65 16.14 -2.24
N ASP A 346 -33.76 16.22 -0.91
CA ASP A 346 -32.79 16.91 -0.07
C ASP A 346 -31.42 16.21 -0.13
N ALA A 347 -31.42 14.87 -0.07
CA ALA A 347 -30.21 14.06 -0.22
C ALA A 347 -29.56 14.24 -1.59
N GLN A 348 -30.33 14.26 -2.68
CA GLN A 348 -29.82 14.52 -4.03
C GLN A 348 -29.15 15.90 -4.14
N HIS A 349 -29.81 16.95 -3.65
CA HIS A 349 -29.28 18.30 -3.71
C HIS A 349 -28.01 18.46 -2.86
N SER A 350 -28.03 17.92 -1.65
CA SER A 350 -26.90 17.97 -0.74
C SER A 350 -25.71 17.14 -1.26
N ALA A 351 -25.96 15.93 -1.78
CA ALA A 351 -24.92 15.07 -2.34
C ALA A 351 -24.24 15.71 -3.56
N GLU A 352 -25.01 16.34 -4.46
CA GLU A 352 -24.42 17.09 -5.58
C GLU A 352 -23.55 18.24 -5.08
N THR A 353 -24.03 18.99 -4.09
CA THR A 353 -23.26 20.12 -3.52
C THR A 353 -21.94 19.66 -2.91
N LEU A 354 -21.97 18.57 -2.14
CA LEU A 354 -20.79 17.96 -1.54
C LEU A 354 -19.82 17.41 -2.60
N ALA A 355 -20.32 16.70 -3.61
CA ALA A 355 -19.50 16.15 -4.67
C ALA A 355 -18.84 17.26 -5.52
N ARG A 356 -19.57 18.33 -5.84
CA ARG A 356 -19.00 19.51 -6.51
C ARG A 356 -17.94 20.19 -5.65
N ARG A 357 -18.13 20.24 -4.33
CA ARG A 357 -17.10 20.76 -3.40
C ARG A 357 -15.84 19.90 -3.43
N ALA A 358 -15.97 18.58 -3.43
CA ALA A 358 -14.83 17.67 -3.55
C ALA A 358 -14.03 17.92 -4.84
N VAL A 359 -14.70 18.01 -5.99
CA VAL A 359 -14.07 18.32 -7.28
C VAL A 359 -13.43 19.71 -7.31
N ALA A 360 -14.02 20.69 -6.60
CA ALA A 360 -13.45 22.04 -6.53
C ALA A 360 -12.21 22.14 -5.64
N LEU A 361 -12.05 21.22 -4.67
CA LEU A 361 -10.86 21.14 -3.83
C LEU A 361 -9.67 20.56 -4.60
N ASP A 362 -9.92 19.57 -5.44
CA ASP A 362 -8.93 19.02 -6.36
C ASP A 362 -9.60 18.57 -7.67
N GLY A 363 -9.43 19.35 -8.73
CA GLY A 363 -9.99 19.05 -10.06
C GLY A 363 -9.36 17.83 -10.73
N ALA A 364 -8.22 17.36 -10.21
CA ALA A 364 -7.52 16.16 -10.64
C ALA A 364 -7.90 14.91 -9.81
N ASP A 365 -8.82 15.03 -8.85
CA ASP A 365 -9.33 13.90 -8.08
C ASP A 365 -10.39 13.11 -8.89
N ALA A 366 -9.96 11.97 -9.43
CA ALA A 366 -10.82 11.05 -10.17
C ALA A 366 -11.95 10.45 -9.30
N GLU A 367 -11.70 10.21 -8.01
CA GLU A 367 -12.72 9.67 -7.10
C GLU A 367 -13.82 10.70 -6.86
N ALA A 368 -13.45 11.95 -6.57
CA ALA A 368 -14.40 13.06 -6.43
C ALA A 368 -15.25 13.26 -7.68
N ARG A 369 -14.63 13.19 -8.87
CA ARG A 369 -15.35 13.32 -10.14
C ARG A 369 -16.32 12.15 -10.37
N SER A 370 -15.91 10.92 -10.04
CA SER A 370 -16.81 9.76 -10.12
C SER A 370 -18.01 9.88 -9.15
N CYS A 371 -17.80 10.48 -7.97
CA CYS A 371 -18.86 10.74 -7.00
C CYS A 371 -19.84 11.82 -7.49
N LEU A 372 -19.34 12.84 -8.19
CA LEU A 372 -20.21 13.82 -8.87
C LEU A 372 -21.11 13.13 -9.89
N GLY A 373 -20.53 12.25 -10.72
CA GLY A 373 -21.32 11.45 -11.65
C GLY A 373 -22.39 10.61 -10.95
N TRP A 374 -22.07 10.01 -9.80
CA TRP A 374 -23.06 9.29 -9.01
C TRP A 374 -24.19 10.18 -8.46
N ALA A 375 -23.87 11.39 -8.01
CA ALA A 375 -24.88 12.35 -7.55
C ALA A 375 -25.81 12.80 -8.69
N LEU A 376 -25.27 13.02 -9.90
CA LEU A 376 -26.05 13.32 -11.11
C LEU A 376 -26.95 12.14 -11.51
N GLN A 377 -26.42 10.91 -11.44
CA GLN A 377 -27.20 9.70 -11.69
C GLN A 377 -28.37 9.60 -10.73
N ALA A 378 -28.18 9.90 -9.44
CA ALA A 378 -29.26 9.89 -8.46
C ALA A 378 -30.38 10.89 -8.80
N ARG A 379 -30.11 11.94 -9.58
CA ARG A 379 -31.13 12.88 -10.08
C ARG A 379 -31.81 12.43 -11.39
N GLY A 380 -31.38 11.31 -11.96
CA GLY A 380 -31.85 10.82 -13.25
C GLY A 380 -31.09 11.40 -14.46
N GLU A 381 -29.98 12.12 -14.23
CA GLU A 381 -29.17 12.78 -15.26
C GLU A 381 -28.08 11.82 -15.79
N ALA A 382 -28.49 10.67 -16.32
CA ALA A 382 -27.59 9.56 -16.65
C ALA A 382 -26.51 9.91 -17.70
N TYR A 383 -26.79 10.83 -18.62
CA TYR A 383 -25.82 11.22 -19.65
C TYR A 383 -24.67 12.04 -19.05
N ASP A 384 -25.00 13.05 -18.25
CA ASP A 384 -24.02 13.88 -17.54
C ASP A 384 -23.26 13.07 -16.49
N ALA A 385 -23.95 12.14 -15.82
CA ALA A 385 -23.34 11.19 -14.90
C ALA A 385 -22.24 10.36 -15.58
N LEU A 386 -22.53 9.76 -16.74
CA LEU A 386 -21.54 8.99 -17.50
C LEU A 386 -20.38 9.86 -17.98
N ALA A 387 -20.63 11.11 -18.39
CA ALA A 387 -19.57 12.01 -18.83
C ALA A 387 -18.53 12.26 -17.71
N GLU A 388 -18.98 12.54 -16.48
CA GLU A 388 -18.09 12.74 -15.34
C GLU A 388 -17.36 11.44 -14.95
N ILE A 389 -18.05 10.30 -14.98
CA ILE A 389 -17.45 9.00 -14.65
C ILE A 389 -16.41 8.57 -15.69
N GLU A 390 -16.67 8.78 -16.98
CA GLU A 390 -15.70 8.48 -18.04
C GLU A 390 -14.47 9.40 -17.97
N GLN A 391 -14.65 10.67 -17.59
CA GLN A 391 -13.51 11.54 -17.29
C GLN A 391 -12.70 11.02 -16.11
N ALA A 392 -13.35 10.60 -15.02
CA ALA A 392 -12.66 9.97 -13.88
C ALA A 392 -11.86 8.73 -14.30
N LEU A 393 -12.42 7.87 -15.17
CA LEU A 393 -11.75 6.69 -15.69
C LEU A 393 -10.62 7.02 -16.68
N SER A 394 -10.71 8.13 -17.42
CA SER A 394 -9.60 8.60 -18.24
C SER A 394 -8.39 9.03 -17.40
N MET A 395 -8.65 9.54 -16.19
CA MET A 395 -7.63 9.97 -15.23
C MET A 395 -7.05 8.77 -14.48
N SER A 396 -7.91 7.89 -13.98
CA SER A 396 -7.54 6.66 -13.27
C SER A 396 -8.33 5.46 -13.82
N PRO A 397 -7.78 4.74 -14.82
CA PRO A 397 -8.48 3.63 -15.49
C PRO A 397 -8.88 2.47 -14.58
N ASN A 398 -8.14 2.26 -13.49
CA ASN A 398 -8.34 1.15 -12.55
C ASN A 398 -9.08 1.57 -11.27
N LEU A 399 -9.70 2.75 -11.28
CA LEU A 399 -10.44 3.26 -10.14
C LEU A 399 -11.73 2.45 -9.91
N ALA A 400 -11.68 1.52 -8.96
CA ALA A 400 -12.77 0.58 -8.67
C ALA A 400 -14.12 1.28 -8.45
N ILE A 401 -14.15 2.31 -7.61
CA ILE A 401 -15.38 3.06 -7.30
C ILE A 401 -16.02 3.69 -8.54
N ALA A 402 -15.21 4.19 -9.49
CA ALA A 402 -15.69 4.74 -10.75
C ALA A 402 -16.29 3.67 -11.66
N HIS A 403 -15.68 2.49 -11.75
CA HIS A 403 -16.27 1.32 -12.42
C HIS A 403 -17.60 0.90 -11.77
N GLY A 404 -17.68 0.96 -10.44
CA GLY A 404 -18.90 0.69 -9.69
C GLY A 404 -20.03 1.68 -10.03
N HIS A 405 -19.74 2.98 -10.05
CA HIS A 405 -20.71 4.02 -10.43
C HIS A 405 -21.10 3.93 -11.91
N ARG A 406 -20.13 3.66 -12.79
CA ARG A 406 -20.36 3.43 -14.22
C ARG A 406 -21.32 2.28 -14.43
N GLY A 407 -21.06 1.16 -13.78
CA GLY A 407 -21.84 -0.06 -13.95
C GLY A 407 -23.29 0.11 -13.52
N ALA A 408 -23.52 0.71 -12.36
CA ALA A 408 -24.86 1.04 -11.89
C ALA A 408 -25.58 2.02 -12.84
N THR A 409 -24.89 3.08 -13.29
CA THR A 409 -25.44 4.08 -14.21
C THR A 409 -25.83 3.45 -15.55
N LEU A 410 -24.98 2.60 -16.13
CA LEU A 410 -25.24 1.90 -17.39
C LEU A 410 -26.44 0.95 -17.30
N ILE A 411 -26.60 0.26 -16.16
CA ILE A 411 -27.76 -0.61 -15.93
C ILE A 411 -29.06 0.17 -16.03
N PHE A 412 -29.16 1.30 -15.35
CA PHE A 412 -30.35 2.15 -15.38
C PHE A 412 -30.48 2.98 -16.67
N ALA A 413 -29.43 3.05 -17.49
CA ALA A 413 -29.41 3.68 -18.82
C ALA A 413 -29.60 2.68 -19.99
N ARG A 414 -30.17 1.49 -19.73
CA ARG A 414 -30.44 0.41 -20.72
C ARG A 414 -29.23 -0.18 -21.42
N ARG A 415 -28.11 -0.17 -20.73
CA ARG A 415 -26.89 -0.90 -21.13
C ARG A 415 -26.52 -1.91 -20.04
N PRO A 416 -27.44 -2.81 -19.60
CA PRO A 416 -27.22 -3.66 -18.44
C PRO A 416 -26.05 -4.63 -18.61
N LYS A 417 -25.81 -5.15 -19.82
CA LYS A 417 -24.65 -6.01 -20.10
C LYS A 417 -23.31 -5.30 -19.90
N GLU A 418 -23.19 -4.08 -20.42
CA GLU A 418 -22.00 -3.25 -20.23
C GLU A 418 -21.86 -2.82 -18.76
N GLY A 419 -22.98 -2.56 -18.09
CA GLY A 419 -22.99 -2.22 -16.68
C GLY A 419 -22.54 -3.37 -15.77
N LEU A 420 -22.97 -4.60 -16.07
CA LEU A 420 -22.49 -5.82 -15.40
C LEU A 420 -20.98 -6.02 -15.61
N ALA A 421 -20.47 -5.77 -16.81
CA ALA A 421 -19.02 -5.83 -17.08
C ALA A 421 -18.24 -4.82 -16.23
N ALA A 422 -18.73 -3.58 -16.12
CA ALA A 422 -18.12 -2.55 -15.27
C ALA A 422 -18.21 -2.89 -13.76
N LEU A 423 -19.33 -3.44 -13.28
CA LEU A 423 -19.44 -3.90 -11.89
C LEU A 423 -18.47 -5.06 -11.59
N ASN A 424 -18.31 -6.00 -12.52
CA ASN A 424 -17.33 -7.07 -12.36
C ASN A 424 -15.89 -6.54 -12.37
N ALA A 425 -15.59 -5.51 -13.17
CA ALA A 425 -14.31 -4.82 -13.12
C ALA A 425 -14.09 -4.14 -11.75
N CYS A 426 -15.09 -3.45 -11.21
CA CYS A 426 -15.06 -2.89 -9.85
C CYS A 426 -14.69 -3.95 -8.81
N LEU A 427 -15.37 -5.12 -8.81
CA LEU A 427 -15.09 -6.21 -7.86
C LEU A 427 -13.73 -6.88 -8.09
N ARG A 428 -13.20 -6.85 -9.32
CA ARG A 428 -11.84 -7.32 -9.62
C ARG A 428 -10.80 -6.35 -9.05
N PHE A 429 -11.04 -5.05 -9.20
CA PHE A 429 -10.11 -4.01 -8.78
C PHE A 429 -10.10 -3.79 -7.26
N ASP A 430 -11.26 -3.90 -6.63
CA ASP A 430 -11.38 -3.87 -5.17
C ASP A 430 -12.34 -4.96 -4.68
N PRO A 431 -11.82 -6.18 -4.38
CA PRO A 431 -12.61 -7.25 -3.81
C PRO A 431 -13.19 -6.95 -2.42
N ARG A 432 -12.72 -5.89 -1.76
CA ARG A 432 -13.17 -5.45 -0.43
C ARG A 432 -13.79 -4.05 -0.47
N ASP A 433 -14.37 -3.67 -1.62
CA ASP A 433 -15.08 -2.41 -1.82
C ASP A 433 -15.99 -2.10 -0.60
N PRO A 434 -15.83 -0.95 0.08
CA PRO A 434 -16.72 -0.54 1.16
C PRO A 434 -18.20 -0.48 0.75
N TYR A 435 -18.50 -0.38 -0.54
CA TYR A 435 -19.85 -0.34 -1.11
C TYR A 435 -20.31 -1.71 -1.65
N LEU A 436 -19.62 -2.82 -1.32
CA LEU A 436 -19.86 -4.15 -1.89
C LEU A 436 -21.33 -4.59 -1.85
N ALA A 437 -22.06 -4.36 -0.74
CA ALA A 437 -23.49 -4.68 -0.64
C ALA A 437 -24.32 -4.00 -1.73
N VAL A 438 -24.04 -2.72 -2.01
CA VAL A 438 -24.68 -1.94 -3.06
C VAL A 438 -24.22 -2.40 -4.46
N ARG A 439 -22.95 -2.81 -4.63
CA ARG A 439 -22.47 -3.38 -5.91
C ARG A 439 -23.20 -4.69 -6.25
N LEU A 440 -23.35 -5.58 -5.28
CA LEU A 440 -24.09 -6.85 -5.44
C LEU A 440 -25.57 -6.60 -5.75
N LEU A 441 -26.19 -5.60 -5.11
CA LEU A 441 -27.55 -5.16 -5.45
C LEU A 441 -27.65 -4.74 -6.91
N HIS A 442 -26.72 -3.92 -7.40
CA HIS A 442 -26.72 -3.50 -8.80
C HIS A 442 -26.47 -4.67 -9.76
N ILE A 443 -25.63 -5.64 -9.42
CA ILE A 443 -25.46 -6.86 -10.23
C ILE A 443 -26.78 -7.62 -10.37
N ALA A 444 -27.54 -7.80 -9.28
CA ALA A 444 -28.87 -8.41 -9.34
C ALA A 444 -29.82 -7.61 -10.24
N CYS A 445 -29.82 -6.28 -10.15
CA CYS A 445 -30.60 -5.41 -11.04
C CYS A 445 -30.20 -5.61 -12.51
N GLY A 446 -28.90 -5.68 -12.80
CA GLY A 446 -28.36 -5.86 -14.14
C GLY A 446 -28.83 -7.17 -14.77
N HIS A 447 -28.74 -8.29 -14.04
CA HIS A 447 -29.26 -9.58 -14.50
C HIS A 447 -30.78 -9.54 -14.71
N TYR A 448 -31.53 -8.91 -13.80
CA TYR A 448 -32.97 -8.73 -13.96
C TYR A 448 -33.32 -8.00 -15.27
N PHE A 449 -32.65 -6.88 -15.56
CA PHE A 449 -32.89 -6.11 -16.78
C PHE A 449 -32.34 -6.78 -18.06
N CYS A 450 -31.44 -7.75 -17.94
CA CYS A 450 -31.07 -8.64 -19.03
C CYS A 450 -32.12 -9.75 -19.28
N GLY A 451 -33.12 -9.91 -18.41
CA GLY A 451 -34.05 -11.05 -18.42
C GLY A 451 -33.46 -12.34 -17.87
N GLU A 452 -32.28 -12.27 -17.24
CA GLU A 452 -31.56 -13.40 -16.64
C GLU A 452 -32.01 -13.59 -15.19
N TYR A 453 -33.29 -13.93 -15.00
CA TYR A 453 -33.94 -13.93 -13.67
C TYR A 453 -33.30 -14.92 -12.68
N GLU A 454 -32.87 -16.09 -13.13
CA GLU A 454 -32.14 -17.06 -12.30
C GLU A 454 -30.82 -16.48 -11.78
N ALA A 455 -30.06 -15.80 -12.64
CA ALA A 455 -28.82 -15.14 -12.25
C ALA A 455 -29.08 -13.98 -11.28
N SER A 456 -30.17 -13.23 -11.47
CA SER A 456 -30.62 -12.21 -10.52
C SER A 456 -30.93 -12.79 -9.14
N ILE A 457 -31.59 -13.96 -9.08
CA ILE A 457 -31.90 -14.65 -7.82
C ILE A 457 -30.62 -15.15 -7.14
N GLU A 458 -29.66 -15.67 -7.91
CA GLU A 458 -28.39 -16.14 -7.35
C GLU A 458 -27.54 -14.98 -6.78
N ALA A 459 -27.48 -13.86 -7.51
CA ALA A 459 -26.85 -12.64 -7.01
C ALA A 459 -27.54 -12.14 -5.73
N ALA A 460 -28.88 -12.21 -5.68
CA ALA A 460 -29.65 -11.86 -4.49
C ALA A 460 -29.32 -12.76 -3.28
N LYS A 461 -29.23 -14.08 -3.47
CA LYS A 461 -28.84 -15.03 -2.41
C LYS A 461 -27.45 -14.73 -1.87
N ARG A 462 -26.47 -14.46 -2.75
CA ARG A 462 -25.12 -14.08 -2.33
C ARG A 462 -25.12 -12.84 -1.45
N LEU A 463 -25.89 -11.82 -1.82
CA LEU A 463 -26.04 -10.60 -1.03
C LEU A 463 -26.68 -10.89 0.34
N ILE A 464 -27.76 -11.67 0.40
CA ILE A 464 -28.42 -12.03 1.67
C ILE A 464 -27.48 -12.82 2.59
N LEU A 465 -26.67 -13.74 2.03
CA LEU A 465 -25.72 -14.53 2.80
C LEU A 465 -24.60 -13.67 3.40
N SER A 466 -24.11 -12.68 2.66
CA SER A 466 -23.05 -11.78 3.13
C SER A 466 -23.56 -10.64 4.01
N TYR A 467 -24.79 -10.17 3.78
CA TYR A 467 -25.39 -9.03 4.47
C TYR A 467 -26.88 -9.31 4.82
N PRO A 468 -27.15 -10.11 5.86
CA PRO A 468 -28.51 -10.55 6.20
C PRO A 468 -29.47 -9.42 6.59
N GLU A 469 -28.92 -8.27 7.02
CA GLU A 469 -29.68 -7.08 7.42
C GLU A 469 -29.94 -6.12 6.25
N PHE A 470 -29.35 -6.37 5.07
CA PHE A 470 -29.50 -5.48 3.91
C PHE A 470 -30.89 -5.64 3.27
N PRO A 471 -31.77 -4.63 3.35
CA PRO A 471 -33.19 -4.86 3.14
C PRO A 471 -33.63 -4.80 1.66
N MET A 472 -32.81 -4.24 0.78
CA MET A 472 -33.23 -3.84 -0.58
C MET A 472 -33.36 -4.98 -1.57
N ILE A 473 -32.71 -6.10 -1.31
CA ILE A 473 -32.54 -7.15 -2.31
C ILE A 473 -33.80 -8.00 -2.50
N TYR A 474 -34.62 -8.12 -1.45
CA TYR A 474 -35.84 -8.92 -1.44
C TYR A 474 -36.84 -8.50 -2.54
N ARG A 475 -36.92 -7.21 -2.89
CA ARG A 475 -37.82 -6.74 -3.96
C ARG A 475 -37.43 -7.29 -5.33
N TRP A 476 -36.13 -7.37 -5.61
CA TRP A 476 -35.61 -7.86 -6.89
C TRP A 476 -35.72 -9.38 -6.97
N SER A 477 -35.44 -10.06 -5.85
CA SER A 477 -35.68 -11.49 -5.69
C SER A 477 -37.16 -11.85 -5.93
N ALA A 478 -38.09 -11.15 -5.28
CA ALA A 478 -39.53 -11.33 -5.46
C ALA A 478 -39.98 -11.10 -6.91
N ALA A 479 -39.52 -10.00 -7.52
CA ALA A 479 -39.87 -9.69 -8.91
C ALA A 479 -39.31 -10.73 -9.89
N ALA A 480 -38.07 -11.19 -9.71
CA ALA A 480 -37.46 -12.22 -10.55
C ALA A 480 -38.18 -13.56 -10.43
N LEU A 481 -38.51 -13.99 -9.20
CA LEU A 481 -39.30 -15.20 -8.96
C LEU A 481 -40.70 -15.10 -9.56
N GLY A 482 -41.32 -13.92 -9.49
CA GLY A 482 -42.60 -13.63 -10.14
C GLY A 482 -42.51 -13.75 -11.66
N GLN A 483 -41.45 -13.23 -12.30
CA GLN A 483 -41.24 -13.39 -13.75
C GLN A 483 -41.05 -14.85 -14.17
N LEU A 484 -40.45 -15.68 -13.31
CA LEU A 484 -40.31 -17.13 -13.52
C LEU A 484 -41.56 -17.95 -13.16
N GLY A 485 -42.61 -17.34 -12.62
CA GLY A 485 -43.83 -18.03 -12.18
C GLY A 485 -43.68 -18.85 -10.89
N ARG A 486 -42.57 -18.69 -10.15
CA ARG A 486 -42.29 -19.37 -8.87
C ARG A 486 -43.07 -18.71 -7.73
N THR A 487 -44.39 -18.81 -7.81
CA THR A 487 -45.35 -17.97 -7.07
C THR A 487 -45.22 -18.05 -5.54
N THR A 488 -45.01 -19.25 -4.98
CA THR A 488 -44.86 -19.43 -3.52
C THR A 488 -43.63 -18.71 -2.99
N GLU A 489 -42.47 -18.95 -3.59
CA GLU A 489 -41.21 -18.31 -3.20
C GLU A 489 -41.26 -16.79 -3.45
N ALA A 490 -41.86 -16.37 -4.57
CA ALA A 490 -42.02 -14.96 -4.90
C ALA A 490 -42.81 -14.21 -3.83
N LYS A 491 -43.88 -14.83 -3.30
CA LYS A 491 -44.71 -14.24 -2.26
C LYS A 491 -43.97 -14.11 -0.94
N GLU A 492 -43.20 -15.12 -0.54
CA GLU A 492 -42.36 -15.06 0.67
C GLU A 492 -41.33 -13.93 0.61
N GLU A 493 -40.66 -13.76 -0.54
CA GLU A 493 -39.69 -12.70 -0.75
C GLU A 493 -40.36 -11.32 -0.79
N LEU A 494 -41.57 -11.22 -1.36
CA LEU A 494 -42.37 -9.99 -1.36
C LEU A 494 -42.75 -9.56 0.06
N GLU A 495 -43.20 -10.51 0.91
CA GLU A 495 -43.53 -10.24 2.31
C GLU A 495 -42.30 -9.74 3.08
N LYS A 496 -41.11 -10.32 2.85
CA LYS A 496 -39.85 -9.82 3.42
C LYS A 496 -39.52 -8.41 2.92
N ALA A 497 -39.69 -8.12 1.64
CA ALA A 497 -39.42 -6.81 1.06
C ALA A 497 -40.28 -5.71 1.71
N ILE A 498 -41.57 -5.98 1.93
CA ILE A 498 -42.51 -5.03 2.54
C ILE A 498 -42.26 -4.89 4.04
N SER A 499 -42.02 -6.00 4.75
CA SER A 499 -41.86 -5.96 6.21
C SER A 499 -40.52 -5.39 6.67
N ARG A 500 -39.42 -5.65 5.95
CA ARG A 500 -38.06 -5.22 6.35
C ARG A 500 -37.74 -3.79 5.97
N ALA A 501 -38.23 -3.30 4.84
CA ALA A 501 -38.05 -1.91 4.43
C ALA A 501 -39.29 -1.36 3.72
N PRO A 502 -40.40 -1.14 4.46
CA PRO A 502 -41.64 -0.64 3.88
C PRO A 502 -41.45 0.70 3.17
N GLY A 503 -40.60 1.55 3.74
CA GLY A 503 -40.21 2.82 3.17
C GLY A 503 -39.55 2.70 1.81
N ALA A 504 -38.45 1.95 1.74
CA ALA A 504 -37.75 1.73 0.48
C ALA A 504 -38.63 1.00 -0.55
N PHE A 505 -39.53 0.13 -0.11
CA PHE A 505 -40.53 -0.46 -1.01
C PHE A 505 -41.43 0.62 -1.64
N ASP A 506 -41.99 1.55 -0.84
CA ASP A 506 -42.81 2.67 -1.34
C ASP A 506 -42.04 3.56 -2.33
N MET A 507 -40.82 3.98 -1.97
CA MET A 507 -39.99 4.84 -2.82
C MET A 507 -39.75 4.24 -4.20
N TYR A 508 -39.39 2.96 -4.28
CA TYR A 508 -39.00 2.34 -5.54
C TYR A 508 -40.17 1.74 -6.32
N VAL A 509 -41.19 1.22 -5.63
CA VAL A 509 -42.30 0.50 -6.27
C VAL A 509 -43.48 1.42 -6.52
N ARG A 510 -43.88 2.25 -5.54
CA ARG A 510 -45.07 3.14 -5.68
C ARG A 510 -44.74 4.49 -6.32
N LYS A 511 -43.62 5.11 -5.93
CA LYS A 511 -43.26 6.48 -6.37
C LYS A 511 -42.33 6.53 -7.59
N ARG A 512 -41.69 5.41 -7.94
CA ARG A 512 -40.64 5.28 -8.98
C ARG A 512 -39.45 6.20 -8.72
N ALA A 513 -38.27 5.63 -8.51
CA ALA A 513 -37.05 6.41 -8.35
C ALA A 513 -36.74 7.26 -9.61
N PRO A 514 -36.16 8.47 -9.49
CA PRO A 514 -35.90 9.35 -10.63
C PRO A 514 -35.00 8.75 -11.72
N TRP A 515 -34.08 7.88 -11.34
CA TRP A 515 -33.20 7.16 -12.27
C TRP A 515 -33.84 5.92 -12.89
N PHE A 516 -35.06 5.55 -12.50
CA PHE A 516 -35.79 4.47 -13.15
C PHE A 516 -36.55 5.01 -14.34
N ARG A 517 -36.29 4.40 -15.49
CA ARG A 517 -37.14 4.61 -16.65
C ARG A 517 -38.55 4.09 -16.39
N PRO A 518 -39.58 4.70 -17.01
CA PRO A 518 -40.96 4.21 -16.89
C PRO A 518 -41.10 2.73 -17.27
N GLU A 519 -40.42 2.29 -18.32
CA GLU A 519 -40.53 0.91 -18.81
C GLU A 519 -39.88 -0.10 -17.84
N ASP A 520 -38.71 0.24 -17.31
CA ASP A 520 -37.97 -0.61 -16.38
C ASP A 520 -38.70 -0.72 -15.03
N HIS A 521 -39.32 0.37 -14.59
CA HIS A 521 -40.19 0.38 -13.42
C HIS A 521 -41.46 -0.46 -13.64
N ALA A 522 -42.10 -0.34 -14.80
CA ALA A 522 -43.27 -1.13 -15.15
C ALA A 522 -42.95 -2.64 -15.18
N HIS A 523 -41.78 -3.01 -15.71
CA HIS A 523 -41.33 -4.40 -15.72
C HIS A 523 -41.07 -4.96 -14.32
N LEU A 524 -40.45 -4.17 -13.44
CA LEU A 524 -40.30 -4.52 -12.02
C LEU A 524 -41.67 -4.72 -11.35
N VAL A 525 -42.60 -3.77 -11.54
CA VAL A 525 -43.95 -3.82 -10.99
C VAL A 525 -44.71 -5.05 -11.49
N GLU A 526 -44.59 -5.40 -12.78
CA GLU A 526 -45.20 -6.60 -13.35
C GLU A 526 -44.71 -7.86 -12.62
N GLY A 527 -43.40 -7.99 -12.39
CA GLY A 527 -42.82 -9.10 -11.63
C GLY A 527 -43.36 -9.17 -10.19
N LEU A 528 -43.49 -8.03 -9.52
CA LEU A 528 -44.06 -7.95 -8.17
C LEU A 528 -45.56 -8.28 -8.14
N CYS A 529 -46.32 -7.89 -9.16
CA CYS A 529 -47.72 -8.27 -9.32
C CYS A 529 -47.87 -9.78 -9.50
N LYS A 530 -46.99 -10.41 -10.29
CA LYS A 530 -46.90 -11.87 -10.40
C LYS A 530 -46.53 -12.55 -9.07
N ALA A 531 -45.76 -11.86 -8.23
CA ALA A 531 -45.46 -12.28 -6.85
C ALA A 531 -46.64 -12.06 -5.86
N GLY A 532 -47.74 -11.46 -6.30
CA GLY A 532 -48.94 -11.24 -5.50
C GLY A 532 -49.14 -9.83 -4.94
N TRP A 533 -48.32 -8.85 -5.36
CA TRP A 533 -48.53 -7.44 -5.03
C TRP A 533 -49.76 -6.89 -5.78
N LYS A 534 -50.61 -6.10 -5.11
CA LYS A 534 -51.91 -5.64 -5.66
C LYS A 534 -52.08 -4.12 -5.77
N GLY A 535 -51.00 -3.36 -5.62
CA GLY A 535 -51.04 -1.90 -5.52
C GLY A 535 -51.05 -1.48 -4.07
#